data_AF-A0A9E1YYW9-F1
#
_entry.id   AF-A0A9E1YYW9-F1
#
_cell.length_a   1.000
_cell.length_b   1.000
_cell.length_c   1.000
_cell.angle_alpha   90.00
_cell.angle_beta   90.00
_cell.angle_gamma   90.00
#
_symmetry.space_group_name_H-M   'P 1'
#
loop_
_entity.id
_entity.type
_entity.pdbx_description
1 polymer ?
#
loop_
_entity_poly.entity_id
_entity_poly.type
_entity_poly.pdbx_seq_one_letter_code
_entity_poly.pdbx_strand_id
1 'polypeptide(L)'
;MFLGSAFTETLPAILLLVAFTVVGGVIIFIARKKMKSDSVETSTFSLNQLRKMLANGTITQEEFDKARESIVCMYKNERPISPKKS
;
A
#
# COMPACT_ATOMS: atom_id res chain seq x y z
N MET A 1 27.65 36.98 -29.30
CA MET A 1 26.48 36.52 -30.08
C MET A 1 26.29 35.00 -30.12
N PHE A 2 27.13 34.19 -29.46
CA PHE A 2 27.06 32.71 -29.53
C PHE A 2 26.04 32.02 -28.60
N LEU A 3 25.55 32.70 -27.56
CA LEU A 3 24.60 32.09 -26.61
C LEU A 3 23.18 31.94 -27.22
N GLY A 4 22.70 32.95 -27.96
CA GLY A 4 21.33 32.98 -28.47
C GLY A 4 20.99 31.82 -29.42
N SER A 5 21.93 31.47 -30.30
CA SER A 5 21.78 30.35 -31.26
C SER A 5 21.80 28.99 -30.58
N ALA A 6 22.70 28.78 -29.61
CA ALA A 6 22.76 27.54 -28.84
C ALA A 6 21.48 27.32 -28.02
N PHE A 7 20.89 28.38 -27.46
CA PHE A 7 19.60 28.27 -26.77
C PHE A 7 18.48 27.91 -27.73
N THR A 8 18.38 28.51 -28.93
CA THR A 8 17.32 28.17 -29.89
C THR A 8 17.41 26.76 -30.45
N GLU A 9 18.62 26.21 -30.56
CA GLU A 9 18.85 24.85 -31.05
C GLU A 9 18.60 23.79 -29.96
N THR A 10 18.94 24.10 -28.71
CA THR A 10 18.77 23.18 -27.58
C THR A 10 17.38 23.28 -26.92
N LEU A 11 16.69 24.42 -27.02
CA LEU A 11 15.34 24.62 -26.47
C LEU A 11 14.36 23.50 -26.88
N PRO A 12 14.19 23.16 -28.17
CA PRO A 12 13.23 22.15 -28.57
C PRO A 12 13.58 20.77 -28.04
N ALA A 13 14.87 20.42 -27.97
CA ALA A 13 15.33 19.14 -27.43
C ALA A 13 15.05 19.01 -25.92
N ILE A 14 15.29 20.08 -25.16
CA ILE A 14 15.01 20.13 -23.72
C ILE A 14 13.50 20.04 -23.47
N LEU A 15 12.69 20.76 -24.26
CA LEU A 15 11.24 20.76 -24.14
C LEU A 15 10.65 19.38 -24.44
N LEU A 16 11.17 18.70 -25.48
CA LEU A 16 10.82 17.31 -25.79
C LEU A 16 11.20 16.37 -24.64
N LEU A 17 12.41 16.50 -24.09
CA LEU A 17 12.85 15.68 -22.96
C LEU A 17 11.94 15.85 -21.75
N VAL A 18 11.60 17.10 -21.40
CA VAL A 18 10.65 17.40 -20.31
C VAL A 18 9.29 16.76 -20.62
N ALA A 19 8.76 16.93 -21.83
CA ALA A 19 7.49 16.30 -22.22
C ALA A 19 7.54 14.77 -22.06
N PHE A 20 8.64 14.13 -22.46
CA PHE A 20 8.82 12.69 -22.33
C PHE A 20 8.86 12.25 -20.86
N THR A 21 9.56 13.00 -20.00
CA THR A 21 9.61 12.71 -18.56
C THR A 21 8.25 12.86 -17.89
N VAL A 22 7.45 13.84 -18.29
CA VAL A 22 6.09 14.04 -17.78
C VAL A 22 5.19 12.89 -18.22
N VAL A 23 5.23 12.49 -19.50
CA VAL A 23 4.43 11.35 -20.00
C VAL A 23 4.82 10.06 -19.28
N GLY A 24 6.12 9.76 -19.17
CA GLY A 24 6.61 8.60 -18.42
C GLY A 24 6.18 8.65 -16.95
N GLY A 25 6.30 9.80 -16.31
CA GLY A 25 5.84 10.03 -14.94
C GLY A 25 4.34 9.80 -14.76
N VAL A 26 3.51 10.27 -15.68
CA VAL A 26 2.05 10.06 -15.68
C VAL A 26 1.70 8.59 -15.84
N ILE A 27 2.37 7.87 -16.75
CA ILE A 27 2.17 6.42 -16.93
C ILE A 27 2.51 5.67 -15.63
N ILE A 28 3.67 5.97 -15.03
CA ILE A 28 4.09 5.37 -13.76
C ILE A 28 3.12 5.76 -12.64
N PHE A 29 2.64 7.00 -12.60
CA PHE A 29 1.68 7.47 -11.60
C PHE A 29 0.35 6.73 -11.70
N ILE A 30 -0.17 6.51 -12.90
CA ILE A 30 -1.40 5.73 -13.13
C ILE A 30 -1.18 4.27 -12.73
N ALA A 31 -0.07 3.66 -13.14
CA ALA A 31 0.28 2.28 -12.76
C ALA A 31 0.38 2.13 -11.24
N ARG A 32 1.06 3.06 -10.56
CA ARG A 32 1.15 3.11 -9.09
C ARG A 32 -0.20 3.36 -8.44
N LYS A 33 -1.04 4.22 -9.00
CA LYS A 33 -2.39 4.51 -8.49
C LYS A 33 -3.26 3.25 -8.53
N LYS A 34 -3.17 2.44 -9.59
CA LYS A 34 -3.88 1.16 -9.72
C LYS A 34 -3.40 0.12 -8.70
N MET A 35 -2.12 0.15 -8.30
CA MET A 35 -1.59 -0.74 -7.25
C MET A 35 -1.88 -0.24 -5.84
N LYS A 36 -2.07 1.08 -5.63
CA LYS A 36 -2.34 1.65 -4.30
C LYS A 36 -3.80 1.49 -3.84
N SER A 37 -4.69 1.02 -4.71
CA SER A 37 -6.01 0.47 -4.32
C SER A 37 -5.92 -0.96 -3.77
N ASP A 38 -4.81 -1.66 -4.05
CA ASP A 38 -4.37 -2.80 -3.26
C ASP A 38 -3.36 -2.29 -2.21
N SER A 39 -3.69 -1.16 -1.57
CA SER A 39 -3.22 -0.96 -0.20
C SER A 39 -3.70 -2.17 0.55
N VAL A 40 -2.79 -3.13 0.70
CA VAL A 40 -2.76 -4.17 1.70
C VAL A 40 -3.76 -3.78 2.77
N GLU A 41 -4.85 -4.52 2.83
CA GLU A 41 -5.72 -4.57 3.99
C GLU A 41 -4.85 -5.08 5.17
N THR A 42 -3.94 -4.24 5.64
CA THR A 42 -3.57 -4.14 7.04
C THR A 42 -4.62 -3.28 7.74
N SER A 43 -5.80 -3.08 7.15
CA SER A 43 -7.03 -2.95 7.91
C SER A 43 -7.33 -4.30 8.53
N THR A 44 -6.66 -4.59 9.66
CA THR A 44 -7.18 -5.42 10.76
C THR A 44 -8.12 -6.50 10.24
N PHE A 45 -7.60 -7.65 9.78
CA PHE A 45 -8.43 -8.83 9.51
C PHE A 45 -9.22 -9.09 10.79
N SER A 46 -10.44 -8.55 10.84
CA SER A 46 -11.17 -8.45 12.10
C SER A 46 -11.69 -9.84 12.39
N LEU A 47 -11.75 -10.22 13.66
CA LEU A 47 -12.41 -11.47 14.07
C LEU A 47 -13.81 -11.61 13.45
N ASN A 48 -14.46 -10.49 13.11
CA ASN A 48 -15.73 -10.45 12.39
C ASN A 48 -15.66 -10.93 10.93
N GLN A 49 -14.61 -10.61 10.18
CA GLN A 49 -14.40 -11.13 8.82
C GLN A 49 -14.06 -12.63 8.86
N LEU A 50 -13.21 -13.04 9.80
CA LEU A 50 -12.87 -14.44 10.02
C LEU A 50 -14.14 -15.28 10.34
N ARG A 51 -15.04 -14.76 11.19
CA ARG A 51 -16.32 -15.41 11.52
C ARG A 51 -17.24 -15.49 10.30
N LYS A 52 -17.27 -14.47 9.44
CA LYS A 52 -18.04 -14.51 8.19
C LYS A 52 -17.50 -15.56 7.22
N MET A 53 -16.18 -15.71 7.12
CA MET A 53 -15.56 -16.75 6.29
C MET A 53 -15.87 -18.17 6.79
N LEU A 54 -15.90 -18.37 8.12
CA LEU A 54 -16.34 -19.63 8.72
C LEU A 54 -17.83 -19.89 8.44
N ALA A 55 -18.69 -18.88 8.58
CA ALA A 55 -20.12 -19.00 8.30
C ALA A 55 -20.42 -19.27 6.82
N ASN A 56 -19.57 -18.76 5.92
CA ASN A 56 -19.65 -19.01 4.49
C ASN A 56 -19.00 -20.35 4.07
N GLY A 57 -18.46 -21.12 5.01
CA GLY A 57 -17.77 -22.39 4.74
C GLY A 57 -16.48 -22.23 3.94
N THR A 58 -15.92 -21.02 3.87
CA THR A 58 -14.70 -20.72 3.10
C THR A 58 -13.43 -21.11 3.85
N ILE A 59 -13.53 -21.23 5.18
CA ILE A 59 -12.47 -21.74 6.06
C ILE A 59 -13.06 -22.78 7.00
N THR A 60 -12.22 -23.71 7.44
CA THR A 60 -12.57 -24.73 8.43
C THR A 60 -12.49 -24.16 9.85
N GLN A 61 -13.11 -24.85 10.81
CA GLN A 61 -13.07 -24.47 12.23
C GLN A 61 -11.62 -24.42 12.77
N GLU A 62 -10.77 -25.34 12.34
CA GLU A 62 -9.36 -25.41 12.75
C GLU A 62 -8.55 -24.22 12.24
N GLU A 63 -8.81 -23.78 11.00
CA GLU A 63 -8.17 -22.60 10.42
C GLU A 63 -8.63 -21.32 11.09
N PHE A 64 -9.92 -21.25 11.47
CA PHE A 64 -10.46 -20.14 12.23
C PHE A 64 -9.78 -20.00 13.60
N ASP A 65 -9.60 -21.10 14.33
CA ASP A 65 -9.02 -21.05 15.67
C ASP A 65 -7.54 -20.62 15.65
N LYS A 66 -6.74 -21.11 14.69
CA LYS A 66 -5.35 -20.67 14.49
C LYS A 66 -5.24 -19.19 14.15
N ALA A 67 -6.09 -18.71 13.25
CA ALA A 67 -6.08 -17.31 12.85
C ALA A 67 -6.63 -16.38 13.95
N ARG A 68 -7.58 -16.84 14.76
CA ARG A 68 -8.03 -16.12 15.96
C ARG A 68 -6.91 -15.98 16.99
N GLU A 69 -6.16 -17.06 17.23
CA GLU A 69 -5.08 -17.07 18.22
C GLU A 69 -3.93 -16.13 17.81
N SER A 70 -3.57 -16.09 16.53
CA SER A 70 -2.52 -15.19 16.04
C SER A 70 -2.90 -13.71 16.22
N ILE A 71 -4.16 -13.35 15.96
CA ILE A 71 -4.69 -11.99 16.18
C ILE A 71 -4.65 -11.65 17.68
N VAL A 72 -5.13 -12.55 18.55
CA VAL A 72 -5.12 -12.33 20.00
C VAL A 72 -3.69 -12.21 20.54
N CYS A 73 -2.75 -12.99 20.01
CA CYS A 73 -1.33 -12.94 20.38
C CYS A 73 -0.70 -11.58 20.02
N MET A 74 -0.96 -11.07 18.81
CA MET A 74 -0.52 -9.73 18.41
C MET A 74 -1.10 -8.65 19.32
N TYR A 75 -2.40 -8.68 19.61
CA TYR A 75 -3.04 -7.74 20.54
C TYR A 75 -2.55 -7.85 21.99
N LYS A 76 -2.11 -9.04 22.42
CA LYS A 76 -1.60 -9.29 23.78
C LYS A 76 -0.17 -8.77 23.95
N ASN A 77 0.67 -8.88 22.91
CA ASN A 77 2.05 -8.39 22.95
C ASN A 77 2.17 -6.86 22.83
N GLU A 78 1.19 -6.18 22.21
CA GLU A 78 1.19 -4.71 22.09
C GLU A 78 0.66 -3.97 23.33
N ARG A 79 0.14 -4.70 24.34
CA ARG A 79 -0.12 -4.11 25.65
C ARG A 79 0.97 -4.53 26.63
N PRO A 80 1.94 -3.66 27.01
CA PRO A 80 2.59 -3.84 28.29
C PRO A 80 1.49 -3.81 29.34
N ILE A 81 1.26 -4.98 29.94
CA ILE A 81 0.38 -5.19 31.08
C ILE A 81 0.88 -4.22 32.17
N SER A 82 0.23 -3.06 32.31
CA SER A 82 0.42 -2.21 33.46
C SER A 82 -0.01 -3.01 34.69
N PRO A 83 0.89 -3.31 35.65
CA PRO A 83 0.50 -4.04 36.84
C PRO A 83 -0.47 -3.19 37.64
N LYS A 84 -1.62 -3.79 37.91
CA LYS A 84 -2.67 -3.33 38.82
C LYS A 84 -2.02 -2.91 40.15
N LYS A 85 -1.99 -1.61 40.43
CA LYS A 85 -1.50 -1.07 41.71
C LYS A 85 -2.53 -1.39 42.80
N SER A 86 -2.08 -2.23 43.74
CA SER A 86 -2.74 -2.51 45.03
C SER A 86 -2.73 -1.29 45.93
#